data_AF-A0A239TU76-F1
#
_entry.id   AF-A0A239TU76-F1
#
_cell.length_a   1.000
_cell.length_b   1.000
_cell.length_c   1.000
_cell.angle_alpha   90.00
_cell.angle_beta   90.00
_cell.angle_gamma   90.00
#
_symmetry.space_group_name_H-M   'P 1'
#
loop_
_entity.id
_entity.type
_entity.pdbx_description
1 polymer ?
#
loop_
_entity_poly.entity_id
_entity_poly.type
_entity_poly.pdbx_seq_one_letter_code
_entity_poly.pdbx_strand_id
1 'polypeptide(L)'
;MQFALLRDKLFWYNYNDERVNFLPNIKSSILSVKTDAQRRAKNVSAKSAIKTASRKVLDAVAAGNAEEAKALLAIACKKIDQAAANRLFHKNCAARRKSRLARRVNSLSK
;
A
#
# COMPACT_ATOMS: atom_id res chain seq x y z
N MET A 1 -17.69 0.28 50.58
CA MET A 1 -16.51 -0.62 50.48
C MET A 1 -16.85 -1.70 49.46
N GLN A 2 -15.98 -1.91 48.45
CA GLN A 2 -16.03 -2.98 47.44
C GLN A 2 -17.25 -2.90 46.50
N PHE A 3 -17.15 -2.36 45.28
CA PHE A 3 -16.69 -3.07 44.09
C PHE A 3 -16.15 -2.06 43.07
N ALA A 4 -15.06 -1.37 43.42
CA ALA A 4 -14.11 -0.91 42.41
C ALA A 4 -13.35 -2.15 41.92
N LEU A 5 -13.00 -2.19 40.63
CA LEU A 5 -12.33 -3.27 39.89
C LEU A 5 -13.25 -4.23 39.12
N LEU A 6 -13.92 -3.72 38.08
CA LEU A 6 -14.08 -4.48 36.83
C LEU A 6 -14.38 -3.57 35.61
N ARG A 7 -13.89 -2.33 35.66
CA ARG A 7 -13.92 -1.40 34.53
C ARG A 7 -12.60 -1.50 33.76
N ASP A 8 -12.24 -2.69 33.23
CA ASP A 8 -11.06 -2.84 32.36
C ASP A 8 -10.93 -4.16 31.57
N LYS A 9 -11.99 -4.96 31.41
CA LYS A 9 -11.89 -6.17 30.55
C LYS A 9 -13.16 -6.47 29.77
N LEU A 10 -13.61 -5.55 28.92
CA LEU A 10 -14.51 -5.86 27.80
C LEU A 10 -14.43 -4.75 26.73
N PHE A 11 -13.21 -4.45 26.27
CA PHE A 11 -12.93 -3.58 25.11
C PHE A 11 -12.99 -4.36 23.78
N TRP A 12 -13.70 -5.48 23.70
CA TRP A 12 -13.82 -6.24 22.46
C TRP A 12 -15.27 -6.64 22.22
N TYR A 13 -15.82 -6.07 21.14
CA TYR A 13 -17.09 -6.39 20.50
C TYR A 13 -18.36 -5.94 21.23
N ASN A 14 -18.67 -4.65 21.11
CA ASN A 14 -20.07 -4.22 21.15
C ASN A 14 -20.63 -4.36 19.72
N TYR A 15 -21.45 -5.39 19.52
CA TYR A 15 -22.04 -5.79 18.23
C TYR A 15 -23.54 -5.46 18.20
N ASN A 16 -23.92 -4.26 18.65
CA ASN A 16 -25.30 -3.76 18.59
C ASN A 16 -25.31 -2.31 18.07
N ASP A 17 -25.16 -2.15 16.75
CA ASP A 17 -25.59 -0.95 16.04
C ASP A 17 -26.70 -1.37 15.06
N GLU A 18 -27.94 -1.04 15.40
CA GLU A 18 -29.15 -1.52 14.72
C GLU A 18 -29.49 -0.74 13.42
N ARG A 19 -28.59 0.14 12.94
CA ARG A 19 -28.84 0.97 11.74
C ARG A 19 -28.09 0.52 10.48
N VAL A 20 -27.43 -0.64 10.49
CA VAL A 20 -26.49 -0.98 9.42
C VAL A 20 -26.66 -2.42 8.93
N ASN A 21 -27.58 -2.62 7.98
CA ASN A 21 -27.62 -3.79 7.08
C ASN A 21 -26.45 -3.80 6.06
N PHE A 22 -25.25 -3.37 6.44
CA PHE A 22 -24.07 -3.31 5.55
C PHE A 22 -23.12 -4.51 5.76
N LEU A 23 -23.39 -5.36 6.74
CA LEU A 23 -22.70 -6.64 6.87
C LEU A 23 -23.41 -7.69 6.03
N PRO A 24 -22.68 -8.45 5.19
CA PRO A 24 -23.27 -9.56 4.47
C PRO A 24 -23.96 -10.53 5.42
N ASN A 25 -25.20 -10.92 5.15
CA ASN A 25 -25.95 -11.82 6.03
C ASN A 25 -25.34 -13.25 6.07
N ILE A 26 -24.62 -13.64 5.01
CA ILE A 26 -23.98 -14.95 4.90
C ILE A 26 -22.65 -14.97 5.66
N LYS A 27 -22.47 -15.96 6.56
CA LYS A 27 -21.25 -16.13 7.39
C LYS A 27 -19.94 -16.07 6.59
N SER A 28 -19.90 -16.72 5.42
CA SER A 28 -18.72 -16.72 4.55
C SER A 28 -18.34 -15.31 4.08
N SER A 29 -19.33 -14.47 3.81
CA SER A 29 -19.12 -13.13 3.29
C SER A 29 -18.68 -12.15 4.38
N ILE A 30 -19.16 -12.30 5.63
CA ILE A 30 -18.62 -11.56 6.80
C ILE A 30 -17.11 -11.84 6.96
N LEU A 31 -16.71 -13.10 6.83
CA LEU A 31 -15.30 -13.49 6.92
C LEU A 31 -14.47 -12.92 5.77
N SER A 32 -14.99 -12.95 4.54
CA SER A 32 -14.34 -12.34 3.38
C SER A 32 -14.09 -10.85 3.61
N VAL A 33 -15.11 -10.08 4.03
CA VAL A 33 -14.99 -8.64 4.32
C VAL A 33 -13.91 -8.36 5.36
N LYS A 34 -13.86 -9.15 6.43
CA LYS A 34 -12.81 -9.03 7.47
C LYS A 34 -11.41 -9.25 6.90
N THR A 35 -11.22 -10.32 6.13
CA THR A 35 -9.91 -10.64 5.53
C THR A 35 -9.49 -9.60 4.49
N ASP A 36 -10.43 -9.07 3.71
CA ASP A 36 -10.17 -8.09 2.68
C ASP A 36 -9.83 -6.73 3.27
N ALA A 37 -10.44 -6.32 4.39
CA ALA A 37 -10.06 -5.12 5.12
C ALA A 37 -8.58 -5.19 5.59
N GLN A 38 -8.17 -6.33 6.13
CA GLN A 38 -6.78 -6.56 6.57
C GLN A 38 -5.79 -6.54 5.40
N ARG A 39 -6.12 -7.20 4.28
CA ARG A 39 -5.30 -7.17 3.06
C ARG A 39 -5.23 -5.76 2.48
N ARG A 40 -6.34 -5.03 2.47
CA ARG A 40 -6.44 -3.66 1.97
C ARG A 40 -5.53 -2.72 2.76
N ALA A 41 -5.53 -2.78 4.09
CA ALA A 41 -4.66 -1.95 4.93
C ALA A 41 -3.17 -2.09 4.56
N LYS A 42 -2.70 -3.34 4.42
CA LYS A 42 -1.31 -3.65 4.00
C LYS A 42 -1.01 -3.20 2.57
N ASN A 43 -1.97 -3.42 1.66
CA ASN A 43 -1.79 -3.09 0.25
C ASN A 43 -1.79 -1.58 -0.02
N VAL A 44 -2.55 -0.81 0.75
CA VAL A 44 -2.59 0.65 0.63
C VAL A 44 -1.24 1.27 0.99
N SER A 45 -0.60 0.83 2.07
CA SER A 45 0.72 1.36 2.48
C SER A 45 1.82 1.02 1.47
N ALA A 46 1.84 -0.20 0.92
CA ALA A 46 2.78 -0.57 -0.13
C ALA A 46 2.56 0.23 -1.43
N LYS A 47 1.29 0.42 -1.83
CA LYS A 47 0.94 1.23 -3.02
C LYS A 47 1.33 2.70 -2.84
N SER A 48 1.10 3.28 -1.67
CA SER A 48 1.47 4.68 -1.38
C SER A 48 2.99 4.86 -1.38
N ALA A 49 3.74 3.95 -0.76
CA ALA A 49 5.20 4.00 -0.75
C ALA A 49 5.81 3.96 -2.15
N ILE A 50 5.25 3.17 -3.07
CA ILE A 50 5.68 3.12 -4.47
C ILE A 50 5.31 4.40 -5.21
N LYS A 51 4.10 4.94 -5.00
CA LYS A 51 3.68 6.21 -5.59
C LYS A 51 4.63 7.35 -5.17
N THR A 52 4.98 7.41 -3.89
CA THR A 52 5.94 8.40 -3.37
C THR A 52 7.33 8.21 -3.97
N ALA A 53 7.84 6.98 -4.07
CA ALA A 53 9.14 6.72 -4.68
C ALA A 53 9.17 7.10 -6.16
N SER A 54 8.12 6.77 -6.92
CA SER A 54 8.00 7.18 -8.32
C SER A 54 7.92 8.69 -8.48
N ARG A 55 7.24 9.39 -7.56
CA ARG A 55 7.17 10.86 -7.58
C ARG A 55 8.52 11.50 -7.34
N LYS A 56 9.28 11.04 -6.34
CA LYS A 56 10.66 11.52 -6.09
C LYS A 56 11.57 11.39 -7.32
N VAL A 57 11.47 10.29 -8.07
CA VAL A 57 12.23 10.12 -9.32
C VAL A 57 11.81 11.17 -10.36
N LEU A 58 10.50 11.43 -10.50
CA LEU A 58 10.01 12.44 -11.45
C LEU A 58 10.41 13.86 -11.03
N ASP A 59 10.39 14.17 -9.74
CA ASP A 59 10.80 15.46 -9.20
C ASP A 59 12.31 15.70 -9.44
N ALA A 60 13.16 14.70 -9.18
CA ALA A 60 14.59 14.76 -9.49
C ALA A 60 14.86 14.88 -11.00
N VAL A 61 14.04 14.24 -11.83
CA VAL A 61 14.13 14.37 -13.29
C VAL A 61 13.76 15.79 -13.74
N ALA A 62 12.74 16.40 -13.13
CA ALA A 62 12.36 17.78 -13.40
C ALA A 62 13.44 18.79 -12.95
N ALA A 63 14.17 18.47 -11.88
CA ALA A 63 15.30 19.27 -11.40
C ALA A 63 16.58 19.13 -12.25
N GLY A 64 16.66 18.14 -13.15
CA GLY A 64 17.82 17.93 -14.03
C GLY A 64 19.02 17.21 -13.39
N ASN A 65 18.89 16.72 -12.15
CA ASN A 65 19.97 16.04 -11.43
C ASN A 65 20.11 14.57 -11.88
N ALA A 66 21.01 14.29 -12.83
CA ALA A 66 21.17 12.96 -13.42
C ALA A 66 21.64 11.87 -12.43
N GLU A 67 22.55 12.20 -11.50
CA GLU A 67 23.07 11.23 -10.53
C GLU A 67 22.03 10.87 -9.46
N GLU A 68 21.36 11.88 -8.92
CA GLU A 68 20.29 11.71 -7.93
C GLU A 68 19.12 10.91 -8.51
N ALA A 69 18.74 11.21 -9.76
CA ALA A 69 17.68 10.47 -10.47
C ALA A 69 18.01 8.98 -10.63
N LYS A 70 19.28 8.62 -10.91
CA LYS A 70 19.73 7.22 -11.01
C LYS A 70 19.67 6.51 -9.65
N ALA A 71 20.12 7.16 -8.58
CA ALA A 71 20.06 6.60 -7.22
C ALA A 71 18.61 6.37 -6.77
N LEU A 72 17.72 7.34 -6.98
CA LEU A 72 16.31 7.23 -6.65
C LEU A 72 15.59 6.17 -7.50
N LEU A 73 15.98 6.01 -8.76
CA LEU A 73 15.44 4.97 -9.64
C LEU A 73 15.75 3.57 -9.11
N ALA A 74 16.96 3.31 -8.62
CA ALA A 74 17.31 2.01 -8.03
C ALA A 74 16.41 1.66 -6.83
N ILE A 75 16.15 2.64 -5.96
CA ILE A 75 15.24 2.49 -4.81
C ILE A 75 13.80 2.23 -5.27
N ALA A 76 13.33 2.97 -6.29
CA ALA A 76 11.99 2.77 -6.84
C ALA A 76 11.83 1.38 -7.46
N CYS A 77 12.81 0.91 -8.24
CA CYS A 77 12.83 -0.43 -8.82
C CYS A 77 12.76 -1.51 -7.74
N LYS A 78 13.58 -1.41 -6.68
CA LYS A 78 13.55 -2.35 -5.54
C LYS A 78 12.16 -2.46 -4.94
N LYS A 79 11.50 -1.34 -4.66
CA LYS A 79 10.14 -1.32 -4.08
C LYS A 79 9.10 -1.92 -5.03
N ILE A 80 9.20 -1.67 -6.33
CA ILE A 80 8.30 -2.23 -7.34
C ILE A 80 8.45 -3.76 -7.41
N ASP A 81 9.67 -4.26 -7.39
CA ASP A 81 9.95 -5.70 -7.49
C ASP A 81 9.56 -6.45 -6.21
N GLN A 82 9.76 -5.85 -5.03
CA GLN A 82 9.22 -6.38 -3.77
C GLN A 82 7.69 -6.48 -3.79
N ALA A 83 7.00 -5.48 -4.34
CA ALA A 83 5.54 -5.55 -4.49
C ALA A 83 5.09 -6.60 -5.52
N ALA A 84 5.88 -6.86 -6.56
CA ALA A 84 5.60 -7.95 -7.51
C ALA A 84 5.76 -9.33 -6.83
N ALA A 85 6.80 -9.52 -6.03
CA ALA A 85 7.03 -10.75 -5.25
C ALA A 85 5.87 -11.01 -4.27
N ASN A 86 5.38 -9.96 -3.61
CA ASN A 86 4.22 -10.03 -2.71
C ASN A 86 2.85 -10.12 -3.44
N ARG A 87 2.85 -10.40 -4.76
CA ARG A 87 1.66 -10.52 -5.62
C ARG A 87 0.74 -9.29 -5.61
N LEU A 88 1.26 -8.12 -5.24
CA LEU A 88 0.50 -6.87 -5.26
C LEU A 88 0.35 -6.32 -6.68
N PHE A 89 1.35 -6.57 -7.53
CA PHE A 89 1.30 -6.30 -8.97
C PHE A 89 1.64 -7.56 -9.75
N HIS A 90 0.99 -7.75 -10.90
CA HIS A 90 1.45 -8.73 -11.86
C HIS A 90 2.84 -8.33 -12.41
N LYS A 91 3.68 -9.32 -12.75
CA LYS A 91 5.05 -9.12 -13.27
C LYS A 91 5.10 -8.13 -14.45
N ASN A 92 4.12 -8.18 -15.35
CA ASN A 92 4.04 -7.27 -16.49
C ASN A 92 3.71 -5.83 -16.07
N CYS A 93 2.92 -5.63 -15.02
CA CYS A 93 2.64 -4.29 -14.49
C CYS A 93 3.90 -3.67 -13.87
N ALA A 94 4.66 -4.47 -13.11
CA ALA A 94 5.96 -4.07 -12.57
C ALA A 94 6.94 -3.69 -13.69
N ALA A 95 7.07 -4.53 -14.73
CA ALA A 95 7.93 -4.27 -15.89
C ALA A 95 7.55 -2.96 -16.61
N ARG A 96 6.26 -2.71 -16.88
CA ARG A 96 5.79 -1.45 -17.49
C ARG A 96 6.15 -0.23 -16.64
N ARG A 97 6.02 -0.33 -15.31
CA ARG A 97 6.35 0.77 -14.40
C ARG A 97 7.84 1.07 -14.37
N LYS A 98 8.70 0.04 -14.30
CA LYS A 98 10.16 0.20 -14.38
C LYS A 98 10.58 0.84 -15.70
N SER A 99 10.06 0.33 -16.83
CA SER A 99 10.34 0.87 -18.16
C SER A 99 9.96 2.34 -18.30
N ARG A 100 8.80 2.75 -17.79
CA ARG A 100 8.36 4.16 -17.83
C ARG A 100 9.29 5.09 -17.06
N LEU A 101 9.73 4.70 -15.86
CA LEU A 101 10.66 5.51 -15.06
C LEU A 101 12.05 5.57 -15.72
N ALA A 102 12.56 4.44 -16.20
CA ALA A 102 13.85 4.39 -16.89
C ALA A 102 13.88 5.28 -18.13
N ARG A 103 12.81 5.29 -18.93
CA ARG A 103 12.71 6.18 -20.10
C ARG A 103 12.82 7.66 -19.75
N ARG A 104 12.29 8.08 -18.60
CA ARG A 104 12.34 9.48 -18.14
C ARG A 104 13.72 9.88 -17.58
N VAL A 105 14.41 8.96 -16.91
CA VAL A 105 15.77 9.21 -16.43
C VAL A 105 16.75 9.23 -17.61
N ASN A 106 16.60 8.30 -18.55
CA ASN A 106 17.49 8.21 -19.71
C ASN A 106 17.36 9.40 -20.68
N SER A 107 16.19 10.06 -20.73
CA SER A 107 16.03 11.26 -21.56
C SER A 107 16.86 12.46 -21.08
N LEU A 108 17.36 12.46 -19.84
CA LEU A 108 18.26 13.50 -19.34
C LEU A 108 19.73 13.30 -19.74
N SER A 109 20.08 12.08 -20.15
CA SER A 109 21.47 11.69 -20.44
C SER A 109 21.74 11.62 -21.95
N LYS A 110 20.79 12.08 -22.78
CA LYS A 110 20.90 12.04 -24.24
C LYS A 110 21.35 13.38 -24.80
#